data_AF-A0A7X9ASR3-F1
#
_entry.id   AF-A0A7X9ASR3-F1
#
_cell.length_a   1.000
_cell.length_b   1.000
_cell.length_c   1.000
_cell.angle_alpha   90.00
_cell.angle_beta   90.00
_cell.angle_gamma   90.00
#
_symmetry.space_group_name_H-M   'P 1'
#
loop_
_entity.id
_entity.type
_entity.pdbx_description
1 polymer ?
#
loop_
_entity_poly.entity_id
_entity_poly.type
_entity_poly.pdbx_seq_one_letter_code
_entity_poly.pdbx_strand_id
1 'polypeptide(L)' 'TAVVTTDHIAFYPERCVLCGRCVALSRQRGSGLCFHHRGGKTQIAPPWGQTWEQATDNLAQDLIDICPVGALCHPKTDTK' A
#
# COMPACT_ATOMS: atom_id res chain seq x y z
N THR A 1 9.16 2.04 10.83
CA THR A 1 7.75 1.96 10.44
C THR A 1 7.30 0.52 10.52
N ALA A 2 6.09 0.25 10.98
CA ALA A 2 5.58 -1.12 11.09
C ALA A 2 5.14 -1.65 9.72
N VAL A 3 5.37 -2.94 9.49
CA VAL A 3 4.76 -3.67 8.38
C VAL A 3 3.26 -3.72 8.61
N VAL A 4 2.47 -3.48 7.57
CA VAL A 4 1.01 -3.67 7.61
C VAL A 4 0.67 -4.92 6.82
N THR A 5 -0.18 -5.76 7.38
CA THR A 5 -0.65 -6.98 6.74
C THR A 5 -2.17 -7.03 6.85
N THR A 6 -2.82 -7.24 5.72
CA THR A 6 -4.26 -7.54 5.59
C THR A 6 -4.43 -8.93 4.98
N ASP A 7 -5.66 -9.36 4.71
CA ASP A 7 -5.93 -10.66 4.07
C ASP A 7 -5.41 -10.73 2.62
N HIS A 8 -5.30 -9.61 1.92
CA HIS A 8 -4.99 -9.58 0.48
C HIS A 8 -3.70 -8.84 0.13
N ILE A 9 -3.21 -7.96 1.00
CA ILE A 9 -2.02 -7.15 0.74
C ILE A 9 -1.17 -6.97 2.01
N ALA A 10 0.15 -7.02 1.84
CA ALA A 10 1.14 -6.64 2.83
C ALA A 10 1.94 -5.44 2.33
N PHE A 11 2.19 -4.47 3.22
CA PHE A 11 3.00 -3.29 2.97
C PHE A 11 4.26 -3.28 3.84
N TYR A 12 5.41 -3.26 3.17
CA TYR A 12 6.77 -3.18 3.71
C TYR A 12 7.36 -1.78 3.46
N PRO A 13 7.14 -0.81 4.38
CA PRO A 13 7.53 0.58 4.18
C PRO A 13 9.03 0.79 3.98
N GLU A 14 9.87 -0.08 4.54
CA GLU A 14 11.32 -0.04 4.38
C GLU A 14 11.79 -0.31 2.94
N ARG A 15 10.94 -0.93 2.11
CA ARG A 15 11.21 -1.17 0.69
C ARG A 15 10.66 -0.07 -0.20
N CYS A 16 9.81 0.81 0.33
CA CYS A 16 9.10 1.79 -0.48
C CYS A 16 10.03 2.91 -0.95
N VAL A 17 10.19 3.05 -2.27
CA VAL A 17 10.97 4.14 -2.90
C VAL A 17 10.15 5.40 -3.15
N LEU A 18 8.95 5.51 -2.58
CA LEU A 18 8.04 6.67 -2.70
C LEU A 18 7.70 7.08 -4.15
N CYS A 19 7.71 6.14 -5.09
CA CYS A 19 7.44 6.43 -6.52
C CYS A 19 6.01 6.91 -6.81
N GLY A 20 5.05 6.70 -5.88
CA GLY A 20 3.66 7.17 -6.01
C GLY A 20 2.80 6.41 -7.03
N ARG A 21 3.29 5.35 -7.67
CA ARG A 21 2.51 4.57 -8.66
C ARG A 21 1.23 3.98 -8.06
N CYS A 22 1.32 3.42 -6.86
CA CYS A 22 0.17 2.88 -6.14
C CYS A 22 -0.88 3.96 -5.83
N VAL A 23 -0.45 5.16 -5.42
CA VAL A 23 -1.30 6.33 -5.16
C VAL A 23 -1.98 6.81 -6.44
N ALA A 24 -1.23 6.89 -7.55
CA ALA A 24 -1.76 7.32 -8.84
C ALA A 24 -2.82 6.36 -9.37
N LEU A 25 -2.53 5.05 -9.33
CA LEU A 25 -3.45 4.00 -9.74
C LEU A 25 -4.72 4.01 -8.89
N SER A 26 -4.59 4.01 -7.56
CA SER A 26 -5.76 3.97 -6.68
C SER A 26 -6.64 5.22 -6.91
N ARG A 27 -6.03 6.40 -7.03
CA ARG A 27 -6.76 7.63 -7.36
C ARG A 27 -7.56 7.54 -8.66
N GLN A 28 -7.06 6.86 -9.70
CA GLN A 28 -7.80 6.65 -10.96
C GLN A 28 -9.02 5.75 -10.78
N ARG A 29 -9.04 4.92 -9.74
CA ARG A 29 -10.12 3.98 -9.39
C ARG A 29 -11.12 4.56 -8.38
N GLY A 30 -10.93 5.82 -7.94
CA GLY A 30 -11.85 6.53 -7.06
C GLY A 30 -11.69 6.24 -5.56
N SER A 31 -10.68 5.47 -5.16
CA SER A 31 -10.40 5.14 -3.76
C SER A 31 -8.90 4.95 -3.51
N GLY A 32 -8.47 4.90 -2.26
CA GLY A 32 -7.21 4.26 -1.91
C GLY A 32 -6.05 5.16 -1.50
N LEU A 33 -4.83 4.65 -1.67
CA LEU A 33 -3.64 5.08 -0.94
C LEU A 33 -3.26 6.54 -1.20
N CYS A 34 -2.61 7.17 -0.21
CA CYS A 34 -2.09 8.53 -0.28
C CYS A 34 -0.73 8.66 0.41
N PHE A 35 -0.13 9.84 0.31
CA PHE A 35 1.10 10.19 1.02
C PHE A 35 0.77 10.80 2.38
N HIS A 36 1.32 10.21 3.44
CA HIS A 36 1.29 10.78 4.79
C HIS A 36 2.62 11.46 5.13
N HIS A 37 2.54 12.46 6.01
CA HIS A 37 3.68 13.27 6.48
C HIS A 37 4.41 14.01 5.35
N ARG A 38 5.62 14.52 5.64
CA ARG A 38 6.45 15.30 4.69
C ARG A 38 7.94 15.02 4.89
N GLY A 39 8.72 15.20 3.82
CA GLY A 39 10.18 15.03 3.83
C GLY A 39 10.60 13.59 4.10
N GLY A 40 11.68 13.39 4.86
CA GLY A 40 12.21 12.05 5.19
C GLY A 40 11.29 11.16 6.03
N LYS A 41 10.13 11.67 6.46
CA LYS A 41 9.09 10.90 7.17
C LYS A 41 7.92 10.50 6.26
N THR A 42 7.99 10.83 4.98
CA THR A 42 6.92 10.53 4.02
C THR A 42 6.71 9.03 3.91
N GLN A 43 5.46 8.58 3.96
CA GLN A 43 5.10 7.18 3.78
C GLN A 43 3.78 7.04 3.03
N ILE A 44 3.55 5.86 2.46
CA ILE A 44 2.26 5.50 1.88
C ILE A 44 1.33 5.01 2.99
N ALA A 45 0.08 5.44 2.98
CA ALA A 45 -0.95 5.00 3.91
C ALA A 45 -2.36 5.19 3.30
N PRO A 46 -3.39 4.57 3.90
CA PRO A 46 -4.78 4.88 3.60
C PRO A 46 -5.12 6.34 3.93
N PRO A 47 -6.11 6.94 3.25
CA PRO A 47 -6.66 8.23 3.65
C PRO A 47 -7.09 8.23 5.13
N TRP A 48 -7.04 9.40 5.77
CA TRP A 48 -7.44 9.50 7.17
C TRP A 48 -8.87 8.98 7.40
N GLY A 49 -9.03 8.17 8.43
CA GLY A 49 -10.30 7.53 8.76
C GLY A 49 -10.61 6.25 7.97
N GLN A 50 -9.72 5.81 7.07
CA GLN A 50 -9.85 4.54 6.35
C GLN A 50 -8.82 3.52 6.83
N THR A 51 -9.18 2.23 6.78
CA THR A 51 -8.25 1.12 6.98
C THR A 51 -7.54 0.74 5.67
N TRP A 52 -6.53 -0.12 5.76
CA TRP A 52 -5.87 -0.65 4.57
C TRP A 52 -6.81 -1.52 3.73
N GLU A 53 -7.67 -2.31 4.36
CA GLU A 53 -8.70 -3.10 3.70
C GLU A 53 -9.62 -2.18 2.89
N GLN A 54 -10.15 -1.12 3.50
CA GLN A 54 -11.03 -0.18 2.80
C GLN A 54 -10.33 0.56 1.64
N ALA A 55 -9.08 0.96 1.84
CA ALA A 55 -8.32 1.69 0.83
C ALA A 55 -7.78 0.81 -0.31
N THR A 56 -7.75 -0.51 -0.13
CA THR A 56 -7.23 -1.47 -1.12
C THR A 56 -8.28 -2.47 -1.60
N ASP A 57 -9.53 -2.31 -1.15
CA ASP A 57 -10.65 -3.13 -1.56
C ASP A 57 -10.79 -3.15 -3.08
N ASN A 58 -10.90 -4.36 -3.64
CA ASN A 58 -10.91 -4.62 -5.08
C ASN A 58 -9.70 -4.08 -5.88
N LEU A 59 -8.61 -3.65 -5.21
CA LEU A 59 -7.41 -3.08 -5.83
C LEU A 59 -6.12 -3.81 -5.45
N ALA A 60 -6.17 -4.75 -4.51
CA ALA A 60 -4.98 -5.41 -3.98
C ALA A 60 -4.03 -5.95 -5.07
N GLN A 61 -4.56 -6.68 -6.06
CA GLN A 61 -3.75 -7.24 -7.14
C GLN A 61 -3.09 -6.15 -8.00
N ASP A 62 -3.86 -5.18 -8.49
CA ASP A 62 -3.33 -4.08 -9.31
C ASP A 62 -2.25 -3.28 -8.53
N LEU A 63 -2.43 -3.10 -7.22
CA LEU A 63 -1.49 -2.39 -6.34
C LEU A 63 -0.19 -3.17 -6.09
N ILE A 64 -0.27 -4.50 -6.00
CA ILE A 64 0.89 -5.39 -5.91
C ILE A 64 1.66 -5.34 -7.22
N ASP A 65 1.00 -5.53 -8.36
CA ASP A 65 1.62 -5.62 -9.68
C ASP A 65 2.28 -4.29 -10.09
N ILE A 66 1.70 -3.15 -9.70
CA ILE A 66 2.27 -1.85 -10.03
C ILE A 66 3.45 -1.45 -9.12
N CYS A 67 3.69 -2.15 -8.02
CA CYS A 67 4.78 -1.83 -7.11
C CYS A 67 6.14 -2.26 -7.68
N PRO A 68 7.08 -1.34 -7.97
CA PRO A 68 8.33 -1.69 -8.66
C PRO A 68 9.34 -2.46 -7.79
N VAL A 69 9.15 -2.48 -6.47
CA VAL A 69 10.16 -2.92 -5.49
C VAL A 69 9.63 -3.93 -4.48
N GLY A 70 8.39 -4.42 -4.67
CA GLY A 70 7.76 -5.36 -3.74
C GLY A 70 7.55 -4.78 -2.34
N ALA A 71 7.35 -3.46 -2.24
CA ALA A 71 6.88 -2.84 -1.00
C ALA A 71 5.41 -3.16 -0.73
N LEU A 72 4.60 -3.30 -1.79
CA LEU A 72 3.28 -3.92 -1.73
C LEU A 72 3.40 -5.31 -2.33
N CYS A 73 2.98 -6.34 -1.61
CA CYS A 73 3.05 -7.72 -2.06
C CYS A 73 1.96 -8.58 -1.40
N HIS A 74 1.85 -9.85 -1.83
CA HIS A 74 0.96 -10.80 -1.17
C HIS A 74 1.39 -11.01 0.30
N PRO A 75 0.43 -11.06 1.24
CA PRO A 75 0.69 -11.51 2.60
C PRO A 75 1.40 -12.86 2.58
N LYS A 76 2.42 -13.02 3.43
CA LYS A 76 3.01 -14.34 3.63
C LYS A 76 1.97 -15.23 4.31
N THR A 77 1.55 -16.29 3.64
CA THR A 77 0.78 -17.35 4.31
C THR A 77 1.77 -18.12 5.17
N ASP A 78 1.66 -18.00 6.50
CA ASP A 78 2.37 -18.89 7.41
C ASP A 78 1.83 -20.31 7.19
N THR A 79 2.43 -21.04 6.24
CA THR A 79 2.20 -22.47 6.08
C THR A 79 2.94 -23.14 7.22
N LYS A 80 2.21 -23.44 8.28
CA LYS A 80 2.64 -24.37 9.33
C LYS A 80 1.90 -25.68 9.17
#